data_AF-A0A660UBW3-F1
#
_entry.id   AF-A0A660UBW3-F1
#
_cell.length_a   1.000
_cell.length_b   1.000
_cell.length_c   1.000
_cell.angle_alpha   90.00
_cell.angle_beta   90.00
_cell.angle_gamma   90.00
#
_symmetry.space_group_name_H-M   'P 1'
#
loop_
_entity.id
_entity.type
_entity.pdbx_description
1 polymer ?
#
loop_
_entity_poly.entity_id
_entity_poly.type
_entity_poly.pdbx_seq_one_letter_code
_entity_poly.pdbx_strand_id
1 'polypeptide(L)' 'MRGDRHVILVVDDDVESLEVIAQNLRRMGYEVVPAVDGRSAV' A
#
# COMPACT_ATOMS: atom_id res chain seq x y z
N MET A 1 -3.22 -24.16 4.67
CA MET A 1 -4.26 -23.10 4.69
C MET A 1 -3.70 -21.92 3.91
N ARG A 2 -4.19 -21.62 2.71
CA ARG A 2 -3.85 -20.37 2.03
C ARG A 2 -4.79 -19.32 2.64
N GLY A 3 -4.34 -18.66 3.70
CA GLY A 3 -5.05 -17.48 4.20
C GLY A 3 -4.99 -16.42 3.11
N ASP A 4 -6.13 -15.84 2.76
CA ASP A 4 -6.19 -14.75 1.79
C ASP A 4 -5.23 -13.65 2.25
N ARG A 5 -4.21 -13.39 1.45
CA ARG A 5 -3.27 -12.31 1.72
C ARG A 5 -4.01 -11.02 1.38
N HIS A 6 -4.39 -10.26 2.39
CA HIS A 6 -5.08 -8.98 2.19
C HIS A 6 -4.10 -7.98 1.58
N VAL A 7 -4.30 -7.67 0.29
CA VAL A 7 -3.54 -6.66 -0.45
C VAL A 7 -4.26 -5.32 -0.34
N ILE A 8 -3.52 -4.27 -0.01
CA ILE A 8 -4.02 -2.89 0.12
C ILE A 8 -3.31 -2.01 -0.91
N LEU A 9 -4.08 -1.33 -1.75
CA LEU A 9 -3.61 -0.25 -2.62
C LEU A 9 -3.71 1.08 -1.87
N VAL A 10 -2.61 1.83 -1.82
CA VAL A 10 -2.57 3.18 -1.24
C VAL A 10 -2.23 4.15 -2.36
N VAL A 11 -3.09 5.16 -2.56
CA VAL A 11 -2.90 6.21 -3.57
C VAL A 11 -2.79 7.55 -2.86
N ASP A 12 -1.66 8.22 -3.01
CA ASP A 12 -1.39 9.55 -2.46
C ASP A 12 -0.38 10.28 -3.36
N ASP A 13 -0.59 11.56 -3.64
CA ASP A 13 0.30 12.37 -4.49
C ASP A 13 1.54 12.86 -3.73
N ASP A 14 1.52 12.82 -2.39
CA ASP A 14 2.67 13.10 -1.55
C ASP A 14 3.47 11.82 -1.23
N VAL A 15 4.71 11.78 -1.71
CA VAL A 15 5.58 10.60 -1.60
C VAL A 15 5.94 10.28 -0.14
N GLU A 16 6.16 11.30 0.69
CA GLU A 16 6.51 11.08 2.11
C GLU A 16 5.34 10.41 2.85
N SER A 17 4.12 10.90 2.64
CA SER A 17 2.90 10.34 3.22
C SER A 17 2.65 8.91 2.73
N LEU A 18 2.80 8.66 1.43
CA LEU A 18 2.68 7.34 0.80
C LEU A 18 3.61 6.31 1.46
N GLU A 19 4.87 6.67 1.68
CA GLU A 19 5.87 5.81 2.32
C GLU A 19 5.53 5.50 3.77
N VAL A 20 5.15 6.52 4.56
CA VAL A 20 4.78 6.35 5.97
C VAL A 20 3.56 5.42 6.11
N ILE A 21 2.54 5.61 5.27
CA ILE A 21 1.33 4.77 5.28
C ILE A 21 1.68 3.34 4.90
N ALA A 22 2.45 3.15 3.81
CA ALA A 22 2.82 1.82 3.34
C ALA A 22 3.67 1.04 4.36
N GLN A 23 4.62 1.71 5.02
CA GLN A 23 5.43 1.09 6.07
C GLN A 23 4.59 0.64 7.27
N ASN A 24 3.64 1.46 7.70
CA ASN A 24 2.74 1.13 8.82
C ASN A 24 1.84 -0.07 8.50
N LEU A 25 1.24 -0.11 7.30
CA LEU A 25 0.40 -1.23 6.88
C LEU A 25 1.20 -2.53 6.71
N ARG A 26 2.42 -2.46 6.16
CA ARG A 26 3.32 -3.63 6.08
C ARG A 26 3.68 -4.17 7.45
N ARG A 27 3.96 -3.30 8.43
CA ARG A 27 4.20 -3.70 9.83
C ARG A 27 2.99 -4.40 10.47
N MET A 28 1.78 -4.11 10.01
CA MET A 28 0.54 -4.78 10.46
C MET A 28 0.31 -6.13 9.77
N GLY A 29 1.17 -6.53 8.82
CA GLY A 29 1.09 -7.81 8.12
C GLY A 29 0.36 -7.78 6.79
N TYR A 30 0.00 -6.58 6.29
CA TYR A 30 -0.62 -6.43 4.97
C TYR A 30 0.42 -6.43 3.84
N GLU A 31 0.01 -6.92 2.68
CA GLU A 31 0.72 -6.67 1.44
C GLU A 31 0.26 -5.31 0.90
N VAL A 32 1.19 -4.42 0.55
CA VAL A 32 0.85 -3.02 0.22
C VAL A 32 1.45 -2.61 -1.11
N VAL A 33 0.59 -2.13 -2.00
CA VAL A 33 0.91 -1.57 -3.32
C VAL A 33 0.76 -0.04 -3.23
N PRO A 34 1.85 0.73 -3.23
CA PRO A 34 1.78 2.18 -3.28
C PRO A 34 1.65 2.68 -4.73
N ALA A 35 0.87 3.74 -4.94
CA ALA A 35 0.73 4.43 -6.22
C ALA A 35 0.70 5.95 -5.99
N VAL A 36 1.43 6.70 -6.82
CA VAL A 36 1.53 8.17 -6.69
C VAL A 36 0.44 8.91 -7.46
N ASP A 37 -0.27 8.19 -8.33
CA ASP A 37 -1.41 8.70 -9.07
C ASP A 37 -2.33 7.53 -9.50
N GLY A 38 -3.52 7.87 -9.99
CA GLY A 38 -4.48 6.85 -10.46
C GLY A 38 -4.02 6.09 -11.71
N ARG A 39 -2.98 6.54 -12.42
CA ARG A 39 -2.43 5.84 -13.59
C ARG A 39 -1.41 4.78 -13.20
N SER A 40 -0.74 4.97 -12.06
CA SER A 40 0.21 4.03 -11.47
C SER A 40 -0.46 2.98 -10.57
N ALA A 41 -1.73 3.16 -10.21
CA ALA A 41 -2.54 2.15 -9.54
C ALA A 41 -2.93 1.00 -10.49
N VAL A 42 -2.43 -0.22 -10.24
CA VAL A 42 -2.68 -1.44 -11.03
C VAL A 42 -3.03 -2.65 -10.18
#